data_AF-A0A0C3E6E7-F1
#
_entry.id   AF-A0A0C3E6E7-F1
#
_cell.length_a   1.000
_cell.length_b   1.000
_cell.length_c   1.000
_cell.angle_alpha   90.00
_cell.angle_beta   90.00
_cell.angle_gamma   90.00
#
_symmetry.space_group_name_H-M   'P 1'
#
loop_
_entity.id
_entity.type
_entity.pdbx_description
1 polymer ?
#
loop_
_entity_poly.entity_id
_entity_poly.type
_entity_poly.pdbx_seq_one_letter_code
_entity_poly.pdbx_strand_id
1 'polypeptide(L)'
;MSAPPKTNTPAPSTGKRDWARATMDELKSSLDDKLEIYDMKVGERKQCWQAKKEARERQQREEVERWAREEAARLEREAATIRRQEEADHQVREERWVKEERERQEKEAAVRWEVAIKKVMETAEKRAQGNTEERQAEAAKKVWAAEETAWQWEEAEASKQKLVAMKKRAREENTVARPSGMPGPGLRTGAECKRDLENKRQRACMQCVRHKEKCEWLEVVGSGDMKGKGKVVATSPRASEKKKHIKKLAVKVVDSDVKIVVKPSDTSRSGSGHALLQHMDCLILAVENLAEAQWYTASVCTASRMAVGTLVDECNFLGFEGVGPGEEDEEEETDTEAVDQEAVEQEVVKLRKEILEPWPLDDEM
;
A
#
# COMPACT_ATOMS: atom_id res chain seq x y z
N MET A 1 118.36 -33.54 109.54
CA MET A 1 118.56 -34.42 108.36
C MET A 1 117.62 -35.61 108.44
N SER A 2 116.54 -35.61 107.65
CA SER A 2 115.73 -36.78 107.28
C SER A 2 114.94 -36.40 106.03
N ALA A 3 115.17 -37.13 104.94
CA ALA A 3 114.67 -36.81 103.61
C ALA A 3 113.18 -37.20 103.44
N PRO A 4 112.39 -36.45 102.66
CA PRO A 4 111.00 -36.81 102.36
C PRO A 4 110.91 -37.96 101.34
N PRO A 5 109.79 -38.71 101.33
CA PRO A 5 109.64 -39.95 100.56
C PRO A 5 109.44 -39.66 99.07
N LYS A 6 110.08 -40.49 98.23
CA LYS A 6 109.95 -40.47 96.77
C LYS A 6 108.50 -40.75 96.35
N THR A 7 107.88 -39.76 95.71
CA THR A 7 106.62 -39.86 94.96
C THR A 7 106.84 -40.70 93.71
N ASN A 8 106.27 -41.91 93.68
CA ASN A 8 106.16 -42.70 92.46
C ASN A 8 105.01 -42.14 91.62
N THR A 9 105.33 -41.31 90.64
CA THR A 9 104.40 -40.84 89.60
C THR A 9 103.99 -42.02 88.73
N PRO A 10 102.71 -42.44 88.68
CA PRO A 10 102.25 -43.45 87.73
C PRO A 10 102.35 -42.89 86.32
N ALA A 11 102.92 -43.70 85.42
CA ALA A 11 103.03 -43.38 84.01
C ALA A 11 101.64 -43.09 83.40
N PRO A 12 101.51 -42.07 82.52
CA PRO A 12 100.26 -41.77 81.87
C PRO A 12 99.84 -42.95 80.99
N SER A 13 98.78 -43.64 81.40
CA SER A 13 98.08 -44.61 80.57
C SER A 13 97.74 -43.96 79.22
N THR A 14 98.33 -44.50 78.15
CA THR A 14 98.14 -44.07 76.75
C THR A 14 96.78 -44.49 76.18
N GLY A 15 95.79 -44.82 77.02
CA GLY A 15 94.40 -45.11 76.63
C GLY A 15 93.56 -43.88 76.28
N LYS A 16 94.14 -42.90 75.55
CA LYS A 16 93.50 -41.60 75.24
C LYS A 16 92.97 -41.48 73.80
N ARG A 17 92.77 -42.60 73.10
CA ARG A 17 92.36 -42.60 71.68
C ARG A 17 90.90 -42.97 71.39
N ASP A 18 90.11 -43.34 72.40
CA ASP A 18 88.74 -43.83 72.14
C ASP A 18 87.63 -42.86 72.60
N TRP A 19 87.88 -41.99 73.58
CA TRP A 19 86.89 -40.98 74.01
C TRP A 19 86.59 -39.93 72.94
N ALA A 20 87.58 -39.54 72.14
CA ALA A 20 87.39 -38.57 71.05
C ALA A 20 86.58 -39.16 69.87
N ARG A 21 86.50 -40.49 69.73
CA ARG A 21 85.63 -41.12 68.75
C ARG A 21 84.20 -41.23 69.26
N ALA A 22 84.01 -41.65 70.51
CA ALA A 22 82.68 -41.74 71.11
C ALA A 22 81.95 -40.39 71.15
N THR A 23 82.61 -39.29 71.52
CA THR A 23 81.98 -37.96 71.55
C THR A 23 81.74 -37.39 70.15
N MET A 24 82.58 -37.74 69.17
CA MET A 24 82.38 -37.30 67.78
C MET A 24 81.23 -38.06 67.11
N ASP A 25 81.03 -39.34 67.44
CA ASP A 25 79.94 -40.15 66.91
C ASP A 25 78.59 -39.78 67.55
N GLU A 26 78.52 -39.49 68.86
CA GLU A 26 77.29 -38.94 69.50
C GLU A 26 76.92 -37.55 68.97
N LEU A 27 77.90 -36.67 68.75
CA LEU A 27 77.65 -35.35 68.18
C LEU A 27 77.20 -35.41 66.72
N LYS A 28 77.66 -36.40 65.94
CA LYS A 28 77.20 -36.63 64.56
C LYS A 28 75.76 -37.14 64.55
N SER A 29 75.43 -38.15 65.35
CA SER A 29 74.05 -38.65 65.44
C SER A 29 73.08 -37.57 65.93
N SER A 30 73.47 -36.74 66.91
CA SER A 30 72.65 -35.61 67.36
C SER A 30 72.52 -34.49 66.32
N LEU A 31 73.46 -34.35 65.39
CA LEU A 31 73.39 -33.35 64.30
C LEU A 31 72.55 -33.86 63.13
N ASP A 32 72.61 -35.16 62.83
CA ASP A 32 71.83 -35.80 61.76
C ASP A 32 70.32 -35.73 62.06
N ASP A 33 69.90 -36.07 63.29
CA ASP A 33 68.48 -35.96 63.70
C ASP A 33 67.95 -34.52 63.62
N LYS A 34 68.81 -33.54 63.94
CA LYS A 34 68.43 -32.11 63.93
C LYS A 34 68.32 -31.58 62.50
N LEU A 35 69.12 -32.11 61.58
CA LEU A 35 69.08 -31.76 60.16
C LEU A 35 67.80 -32.30 59.51
N GLU A 36 67.42 -33.56 59.81
CA GLU A 36 66.18 -34.16 59.32
C GLU A 36 64.93 -33.38 59.79
N ILE A 37 64.88 -32.98 61.07
CA ILE A 37 63.78 -32.16 61.60
C ILE A 37 63.70 -30.79 60.89
N TYR A 38 64.85 -30.20 60.55
CA TYR A 38 64.88 -28.93 59.83
C TYR A 38 64.37 -29.09 58.40
N ASP A 39 64.86 -30.09 57.67
CA ASP A 39 64.46 -30.36 56.29
C ASP A 39 62.98 -30.72 56.18
N MET A 40 62.44 -31.48 57.14
CA MET A 40 61.01 -31.76 57.24
C MET A 40 60.19 -30.48 57.42
N LYS A 41 60.60 -29.59 58.35
CA LYS A 41 59.89 -28.31 58.59
C LYS A 41 59.97 -27.35 57.40
N VAL A 42 61.10 -27.33 56.69
CA VAL A 42 61.24 -26.55 55.45
C VAL A 42 60.36 -27.13 54.35
N GLY A 43 60.28 -28.46 54.24
CA GLY A 43 59.39 -29.18 53.33
C GLY A 43 57.91 -28.86 53.58
N GLU A 44 57.45 -28.94 54.82
CA GLU A 44 56.08 -28.60 55.21
C GLU A 44 55.73 -27.13 54.90
N ARG A 45 56.63 -26.19 55.23
CA ARG A 45 56.44 -24.78 54.89
C ARG A 45 56.34 -24.55 53.39
N LYS A 46 57.16 -25.25 52.59
CA LYS A 46 57.13 -25.18 51.13
C LYS A 46 55.82 -25.73 50.57
N GLN A 47 55.35 -26.88 51.07
CA GLN A 47 54.07 -27.47 50.69
C GLN A 47 52.90 -26.55 51.06
N CYS A 48 52.88 -26.00 52.28
CA CYS A 48 51.86 -25.06 52.73
C CYS A 48 51.84 -23.78 51.88
N TRP A 49 53.01 -23.23 51.54
CA TRP A 49 53.11 -22.06 50.66
C TRP A 49 52.58 -22.35 49.25
N GLN A 50 52.89 -23.53 48.70
CA GLN A 50 52.40 -23.97 47.40
C GLN A 50 50.87 -24.16 47.41
N ALA A 51 50.33 -24.86 48.41
CA ALA A 51 48.88 -25.04 48.56
C ALA A 51 48.15 -23.69 48.70
N LYS A 52 48.73 -22.72 49.43
CA LYS A 52 48.18 -21.37 49.55
C LYS A 52 48.21 -20.62 48.22
N LYS A 53 49.25 -20.80 47.40
CA LYS A 53 49.34 -20.21 46.06
C LYS A 53 48.28 -20.80 45.13
N GLU A 54 48.13 -22.12 45.11
CA GLU A 54 47.14 -22.82 44.29
C GLU A 54 45.70 -22.45 44.70
N ALA A 55 45.43 -22.33 46.00
CA ALA A 55 44.13 -21.89 46.50
C ALA A 55 43.78 -20.46 46.03
N ARG A 56 44.76 -19.54 46.05
CA ARG A 56 44.57 -18.18 45.53
C ARG A 56 44.34 -18.13 44.03
N GLU A 57 45.10 -18.92 43.26
CA GLU A 57 44.91 -19.00 41.81
C GLU A 57 43.54 -19.58 41.46
N ARG A 58 43.10 -20.62 42.19
CA ARG A 58 41.77 -21.19 42.04
C ARG A 58 40.68 -20.17 42.34
N GLN A 59 40.80 -19.44 43.44
CA GLN A 59 39.86 -18.38 43.79
C GLN A 59 39.78 -17.31 42.68
N GLN A 60 40.92 -16.86 42.16
CA GLN A 60 40.94 -15.89 41.05
C GLN A 60 40.27 -16.44 39.79
N ARG A 61 40.49 -17.72 39.45
CA ARG A 61 39.82 -18.36 38.31
C ARG A 61 38.31 -18.43 38.52
N GLU A 62 37.85 -18.79 39.72
CA GLU A 62 36.42 -18.85 40.05
C GLU A 62 35.76 -17.46 40.06
N GLU A 63 36.46 -16.42 40.49
CA GLU A 63 35.99 -15.03 40.43
C GLU A 63 35.87 -14.54 38.98
N VAL A 64 36.87 -14.79 38.15
CA VAL A 64 36.84 -14.44 36.71
C VAL A 64 35.73 -15.20 36.00
N GLU A 65 35.55 -16.49 36.30
CA GLU A 65 34.47 -17.28 35.70
C GLU A 65 33.09 -16.79 36.15
N ARG A 66 32.92 -16.44 37.43
CA ARG A 66 31.67 -15.84 37.93
C ARG A 66 31.36 -14.53 37.22
N TRP A 67 32.35 -13.65 37.11
CA TRP A 67 32.19 -12.38 36.42
C TRP A 67 31.82 -12.56 34.95
N ALA A 68 32.46 -13.50 34.25
CA ALA A 68 32.12 -13.81 32.85
C ALA A 68 30.68 -14.32 32.69
N ARG A 69 30.17 -15.13 33.64
CA ARG A 69 28.78 -15.60 33.61
C ARG A 69 27.78 -14.48 33.89
N GLU A 70 28.11 -13.59 34.82
CA GLU A 70 27.26 -12.44 35.14
C GLU A 70 27.18 -11.44 33.98
N GLU A 71 28.32 -11.16 33.34
CA GLU A 71 28.41 -10.34 32.14
C GLU A 71 27.59 -10.94 30.98
N ALA A 72 27.72 -12.25 30.75
CA ALA A 72 26.92 -12.96 29.74
C ALA A 72 25.41 -12.87 30.04
N ALA A 73 25.01 -13.05 31.30
CA ALA A 73 23.61 -12.94 31.71
C ALA A 73 23.08 -11.50 31.61
N ARG A 74 23.94 -10.48 31.76
CA ARG A 74 23.56 -9.07 31.53
C ARG A 74 23.34 -8.80 30.05
N LEU A 75 24.26 -9.23 29.19
CA LEU A 75 24.14 -9.09 27.74
C LEU A 75 22.92 -9.85 27.19
N GLU A 76 22.58 -11.01 27.73
CA GLU A 76 21.37 -11.75 27.35
C GLU A 76 20.08 -10.96 27.69
N ARG A 77 20.05 -10.30 28.86
CA ARG A 77 18.93 -9.42 29.25
C ARG A 77 18.83 -8.20 28.35
N GLU A 78 19.94 -7.54 28.06
CA GLU A 78 19.99 -6.39 27.14
C GLU A 78 19.53 -6.80 25.72
N ALA A 79 20.01 -7.93 25.21
CA ALA A 79 19.58 -8.45 23.91
C ALA A 79 18.08 -8.79 23.89
N ALA A 80 17.54 -9.36 24.98
CA ALA A 80 16.11 -9.62 25.09
C ALA A 80 15.28 -8.32 25.10
N THR A 81 15.76 -7.25 25.74
CA THR A 81 15.09 -5.95 25.70
C THR A 81 15.12 -5.31 24.31
N ILE A 82 16.26 -5.36 23.63
CA ILE A 82 16.39 -4.86 22.25
C ILE A 82 15.44 -5.60 21.31
N ARG A 83 15.38 -6.93 21.39
CA ARG A 83 14.46 -7.73 20.56
C ARG A 83 13.00 -7.38 20.78
N ARG A 84 12.58 -7.14 22.03
CA ARG A 84 11.20 -6.71 22.34
C ARG A 84 10.92 -5.32 21.76
N GLN A 85 11.89 -4.41 21.82
CA GLN A 85 11.75 -3.08 21.24
C GLN A 85 11.63 -3.16 19.71
N GLU A 86 12.50 -3.95 19.06
CA GLU A 86 12.45 -4.16 17.60
C GLU A 86 11.12 -4.76 17.15
N GLU A 87 10.58 -5.72 17.91
CA GLU A 87 9.27 -6.31 17.63
C GLU A 87 8.14 -5.29 17.79
N ALA A 88 8.17 -4.45 18.83
CA ALA A 88 7.21 -3.36 19.01
C ALA A 88 7.29 -2.34 17.86
N ASP A 89 8.49 -1.93 17.47
CA ASP A 89 8.72 -1.00 16.35
C ASP A 89 8.27 -1.60 15.01
N HIS A 90 8.45 -2.91 14.84
CA HIS A 90 7.95 -3.64 13.67
C HIS A 90 6.42 -3.63 13.63
N GLN A 91 5.74 -3.94 14.74
CA GLN A 91 4.29 -3.90 14.84
C GLN A 91 3.73 -2.52 14.52
N VAL A 92 4.32 -1.45 15.07
CA VAL A 92 3.91 -0.06 14.77
C VAL A 92 4.06 0.27 13.28
N ARG A 93 5.13 -0.24 12.63
CA ARG A 93 5.34 -0.07 11.19
C ARG A 93 4.27 -0.80 10.37
N GLU A 94 3.94 -2.03 10.73
CA GLU A 94 2.89 -2.82 10.07
C GLU A 94 1.51 -2.16 10.22
N GLU A 95 1.17 -1.69 11.42
CA GLU A 95 -0.09 -0.96 11.66
C GLU A 95 -0.18 0.32 10.83
N ARG A 96 0.92 1.08 10.74
CA ARG A 96 1.00 2.27 9.89
C ARG A 96 0.74 1.91 8.42
N TRP A 97 1.39 0.85 7.93
CA TRP A 97 1.24 0.40 6.56
C TRP A 97 -0.19 -0.06 6.25
N VAL A 98 -0.81 -0.83 7.16
CA VAL A 98 -2.21 -1.26 7.03
C VAL A 98 -3.16 -0.06 7.00
N LYS A 99 -2.90 0.97 7.82
CA LYS A 99 -3.70 2.20 7.83
C LYS A 99 -3.59 2.98 6.52
N GLU A 100 -2.37 3.13 6.00
CA GLU A 100 -2.12 3.82 4.72
C GLU A 100 -2.76 3.09 3.54
N GLU A 101 -2.67 1.75 3.50
CA GLU A 101 -3.30 0.95 2.45
C GLU A 101 -4.84 1.03 2.53
N ARG A 102 -5.42 1.08 3.73
CA ARG A 102 -6.86 1.33 3.89
C ARG A 102 -7.25 2.70 3.34
N GLU A 103 -6.53 3.75 3.71
CA GLU A 103 -6.79 5.12 3.23
C GLU A 103 -6.67 5.20 1.70
N ARG A 104 -5.69 4.50 1.12
CA ARG A 104 -5.52 4.36 -0.33
C ARG A 104 -6.74 3.71 -0.98
N GLN A 105 -7.24 2.62 -0.41
CA GLN A 105 -8.45 1.94 -0.90
C GLN A 105 -9.71 2.81 -0.78
N GLU A 106 -9.85 3.57 0.31
CA GLU A 106 -10.95 4.52 0.49
C GLU A 106 -10.91 5.64 -0.54
N LYS A 107 -9.72 6.22 -0.81
CA LYS A 107 -9.50 7.21 -1.88
C LYS A 107 -9.83 6.63 -3.26
N GLU A 108 -9.36 5.42 -3.57
CA GLU A 108 -9.70 4.75 -4.83
C GLU A 108 -11.20 4.49 -4.96
N ALA A 109 -11.87 4.08 -3.87
CA ALA A 109 -13.32 3.89 -3.86
C ALA A 109 -14.07 5.20 -4.08
N ALA A 110 -13.64 6.30 -3.45
CA ALA A 110 -14.21 7.63 -3.64
C ALA A 110 -14.09 8.09 -5.10
N VAL A 111 -12.91 7.96 -5.72
CA VAL A 111 -12.71 8.29 -7.14
C VAL A 111 -13.60 7.44 -8.05
N ARG A 112 -13.77 6.14 -7.76
CA ARG A 112 -14.69 5.28 -8.53
C ARG A 112 -16.15 5.72 -8.39
N TRP A 113 -16.56 6.14 -7.20
CA TRP A 113 -17.90 6.69 -6.96
C TRP A 113 -18.12 8.00 -7.71
N GLU A 114 -17.15 8.91 -7.70
CA GLU A 114 -17.22 10.17 -8.46
C GLU A 114 -17.35 9.92 -9.96
N VAL A 115 -16.57 8.99 -10.52
CA VAL A 115 -16.67 8.60 -11.93
C VAL A 115 -18.05 8.00 -12.24
N ALA A 116 -18.61 7.19 -11.35
CA ALA A 116 -19.94 6.63 -11.51
C ALA A 116 -21.03 7.71 -11.50
N ILE A 117 -20.96 8.66 -10.55
CA ILE A 117 -21.89 9.80 -10.47
C ILE A 117 -21.79 10.66 -11.73
N LYS A 118 -20.58 11.01 -12.16
CA LYS A 118 -20.34 11.79 -13.39
C LYS A 118 -20.94 11.10 -14.61
N LYS A 119 -20.78 9.79 -14.75
CA LYS A 119 -21.39 9.01 -15.84
C LYS A 119 -22.92 9.03 -15.78
N VAL A 120 -23.51 8.89 -14.59
CA VAL A 120 -24.96 8.97 -14.42
C VAL A 120 -25.46 10.36 -14.82
N MET A 121 -24.79 11.43 -14.38
CA MET A 121 -25.11 12.81 -14.77
C MET A 121 -25.02 13.02 -16.27
N GLU A 122 -23.92 12.60 -16.92
CA GLU A 122 -23.74 12.71 -18.38
C GLU A 122 -24.86 11.96 -19.13
N THR A 123 -25.26 10.78 -18.66
CA THR A 123 -26.38 10.04 -19.28
C THR A 123 -27.74 10.71 -19.04
N ALA A 124 -27.95 11.36 -17.89
CA ALA A 124 -29.16 12.11 -17.61
C ALA A 124 -29.25 13.38 -18.48
N GLU A 125 -28.12 14.08 -18.66
CA GLU A 125 -28.01 15.25 -19.54
C GLU A 125 -28.29 14.88 -21.00
N LYS A 126 -27.69 13.79 -21.52
CA LYS A 126 -27.98 13.29 -22.87
C LYS A 126 -29.46 12.95 -23.07
N ARG A 127 -30.14 12.39 -22.06
CA ARG A 127 -31.59 12.13 -22.11
C ARG A 127 -32.40 13.44 -22.10
N ALA A 128 -32.00 14.41 -21.29
CA ALA A 128 -32.65 15.72 -21.26
C ALA A 128 -32.53 16.43 -22.62
N GLN A 129 -31.33 16.43 -23.21
CA GLN A 129 -31.10 17.01 -24.53
C GLN A 129 -31.90 16.30 -25.63
N GLY A 130 -31.88 14.96 -25.67
CA GLY A 130 -32.68 14.19 -26.63
C GLY A 130 -34.18 14.48 -26.53
N ASN A 131 -34.71 14.63 -25.32
CA ASN A 131 -36.12 15.01 -25.11
C ASN A 131 -36.43 16.43 -25.62
N THR A 132 -35.49 17.37 -25.50
CA THR A 132 -35.67 18.73 -26.02
C THR A 132 -35.60 18.78 -27.54
N GLU A 133 -34.67 18.06 -28.15
CA GLU A 133 -34.53 17.96 -29.61
C GLU A 133 -35.76 17.28 -30.23
N GLU A 134 -36.26 16.21 -29.61
CA GLU A 134 -37.49 15.53 -30.04
C GLU A 134 -38.71 16.46 -29.99
N ARG A 135 -38.88 17.23 -28.91
CA ARG A 135 -39.96 18.23 -28.78
C ARG A 135 -39.84 19.34 -29.83
N GLN A 136 -38.63 19.83 -30.10
CA GLN A 136 -38.41 20.84 -31.15
C GLN A 136 -38.74 20.30 -32.54
N ALA A 137 -38.35 19.05 -32.84
CA ALA A 137 -38.68 18.39 -34.10
C ALA A 137 -40.19 18.19 -34.27
N GLU A 138 -40.90 17.82 -33.20
CA GLU A 138 -42.37 17.71 -33.21
C GLU A 138 -43.05 19.07 -33.43
N ALA A 139 -42.56 20.13 -32.77
CA ALA A 139 -43.07 21.48 -32.96
C ALA A 139 -42.84 21.99 -34.39
N ALA A 140 -41.66 21.76 -34.96
CA ALA A 140 -41.35 22.11 -36.35
C ALA A 140 -42.27 21.40 -37.35
N LYS A 141 -42.54 20.09 -37.14
CA LYS A 141 -43.51 19.34 -37.96
C LYS A 141 -44.92 19.93 -37.87
N LYS A 142 -45.36 20.36 -36.69
CA LYS A 142 -46.68 20.98 -36.50
C LYS A 142 -46.77 22.34 -37.19
N VAL A 143 -45.72 23.16 -37.12
CA VAL A 143 -45.65 24.45 -37.83
C VAL A 143 -45.71 24.23 -39.34
N TRP A 144 -44.90 23.32 -39.87
CA TRP A 144 -44.88 23.01 -41.30
C TRP A 144 -46.23 22.48 -41.80
N ALA A 145 -46.88 21.59 -41.04
CA ALA A 145 -48.23 21.12 -41.38
C ALA A 145 -49.28 22.24 -41.35
N ALA A 146 -49.18 23.18 -40.40
CA ALA A 146 -50.07 24.33 -40.35
C ALA A 146 -49.86 25.29 -41.54
N GLU A 147 -48.61 25.51 -41.93
CA GLU A 147 -48.24 26.34 -43.09
C GLU A 147 -48.73 25.72 -44.41
N GLU A 148 -48.56 24.41 -44.59
CA GLU A 148 -49.08 23.71 -45.77
C GLU A 148 -50.62 23.73 -45.82
N THR A 149 -51.27 23.65 -44.66
CA THR A 149 -52.73 23.78 -44.57
C THR A 149 -53.18 25.20 -44.93
N ALA A 150 -52.46 26.23 -44.49
CA ALA A 150 -52.75 27.63 -44.84
C ALA A 150 -52.57 27.87 -46.34
N TRP A 151 -51.50 27.35 -46.94
CA TRP A 151 -51.27 27.44 -48.37
C TRP A 151 -52.40 26.74 -49.16
N GLN A 152 -52.78 25.52 -48.79
CA GLN A 152 -53.92 24.87 -49.48
C GLN A 152 -55.23 25.68 -49.39
N TRP A 153 -55.44 26.40 -48.29
CA TRP A 153 -56.61 27.26 -48.13
C TRP A 153 -56.57 28.48 -49.06
N GLU A 154 -55.42 29.15 -49.15
CA GLU A 154 -55.19 30.24 -50.11
C GLU A 154 -55.32 29.77 -51.56
N GLU A 155 -54.80 28.58 -51.90
CA GLU A 155 -54.94 28.02 -53.24
C GLU A 155 -56.41 27.71 -53.59
N ALA A 156 -57.17 27.19 -52.62
CA ALA A 156 -58.60 26.96 -52.75
C ALA A 156 -59.38 28.29 -52.91
N GLU A 157 -59.05 29.32 -52.14
CA GLU A 157 -59.61 30.67 -52.29
C GLU A 157 -59.30 31.26 -53.67
N ALA A 158 -58.03 31.20 -54.11
CA ALA A 158 -57.62 31.66 -55.43
C ALA A 158 -58.34 30.91 -56.55
N SER A 159 -58.54 29.60 -56.39
CA SER A 159 -59.31 28.77 -57.31
C SER A 159 -60.81 29.14 -57.34
N LYS A 160 -61.42 29.43 -56.18
CA LYS A 160 -62.79 29.97 -56.10
C LYS A 160 -62.89 31.30 -56.86
N GLN A 161 -61.93 32.21 -56.65
CA GLN A 161 -61.91 33.50 -57.35
C GLN A 161 -61.76 33.32 -58.87
N LYS A 162 -60.87 32.41 -59.31
CA LYS A 162 -60.75 32.03 -60.73
C LYS A 162 -62.06 31.49 -61.30
N LEU A 163 -62.74 30.59 -60.57
CA LEU A 163 -64.04 30.04 -60.99
C LEU A 163 -65.10 31.14 -61.10
N VAL A 164 -65.14 32.08 -60.15
CA VAL A 164 -66.07 33.23 -60.19
C VAL A 164 -65.79 34.12 -61.40
N ALA A 165 -64.53 34.42 -61.68
CA ALA A 165 -64.13 35.18 -62.88
C ALA A 165 -64.50 34.45 -64.17
N MET A 166 -64.25 33.13 -64.23
CA MET A 166 -64.58 32.30 -65.38
C MET A 166 -66.10 32.17 -65.57
N LYS A 167 -66.89 32.06 -64.49
CA LYS A 167 -68.36 32.09 -64.52
C LYS A 167 -68.90 33.42 -65.02
N LYS A 168 -68.32 34.55 -64.60
CA LYS A 168 -68.69 35.88 -65.14
C LYS A 168 -68.46 35.94 -66.64
N ARG A 169 -67.28 35.50 -67.11
CA ARG A 169 -66.95 35.41 -68.54
C ARG A 169 -67.90 34.48 -69.31
N ALA A 170 -68.22 33.31 -68.77
CA ALA A 170 -69.16 32.37 -69.38
C ALA A 170 -70.60 32.92 -69.43
N ARG A 171 -71.01 33.73 -68.45
CA ARG A 171 -72.33 34.39 -68.47
C ARG A 171 -72.38 35.50 -69.52
N GLU A 172 -71.27 36.21 -69.73
CA GLU A 172 -71.10 37.19 -70.79
C GLU A 172 -71.12 36.51 -72.18
N GLU A 173 -70.36 35.44 -72.40
CA GLU A 173 -70.37 34.66 -73.65
C GLU A 173 -71.75 34.00 -73.93
N ASN A 174 -72.47 33.52 -72.90
CA ASN A 174 -73.80 32.92 -73.08
C ASN A 174 -74.93 33.93 -73.42
N THR A 175 -74.70 35.25 -73.31
CA THR A 175 -75.71 36.22 -73.83
C THR A 175 -75.77 36.28 -75.35
N VAL A 176 -74.79 35.72 -76.05
CA VAL A 176 -74.74 35.65 -77.53
C VAL A 176 -75.26 34.30 -78.08
N ALA A 177 -75.32 33.25 -77.25
CA ALA A 177 -75.76 31.93 -77.67
C ALA A 177 -77.17 31.59 -77.16
N ARG A 178 -78.15 31.72 -78.06
CA ARG A 178 -79.54 31.30 -77.86
C ARG A 178 -79.60 29.82 -77.41
N PRO A 179 -80.34 29.48 -76.34
CA PRO A 179 -80.38 28.12 -75.82
C PRO A 179 -81.15 27.20 -76.77
N SER A 180 -80.42 26.32 -77.45
CA SER A 180 -80.96 25.15 -78.15
C SER A 180 -81.09 24.02 -77.13
N GLY A 181 -82.33 23.68 -76.78
CA GLY A 181 -82.63 22.66 -75.78
C GLY A 181 -82.17 21.26 -76.17
N MET A 182 -81.96 20.43 -75.15
CA MET A 182 -82.50 19.08 -75.05
C MET A 182 -82.23 18.50 -73.65
N PRO A 183 -83.23 17.93 -72.96
CA PRO A 183 -83.04 17.13 -71.77
C PRO A 183 -82.72 15.69 -72.18
N GLY A 184 -81.71 15.08 -71.58
CA GLY A 184 -81.29 13.71 -71.88
C GLY A 184 -80.57 13.04 -70.69
N PRO A 185 -80.56 11.70 -70.62
CA PRO A 185 -81.12 10.95 -69.51
C PRO A 185 -80.08 10.43 -68.52
N GLY A 186 -80.56 10.08 -67.32
CA GLY A 186 -79.76 9.47 -66.27
C GLY A 186 -79.10 8.16 -66.68
N LEU A 187 -77.87 7.97 -66.20
CA LEU A 187 -77.18 6.69 -66.16
C LEU A 187 -76.49 6.57 -64.80
N ARG A 188 -77.21 5.94 -63.86
CA ARG A 188 -76.59 5.28 -62.70
C ARG A 188 -75.95 3.99 -63.21
N THR A 189 -74.68 4.05 -63.59
CA THR A 189 -73.86 2.84 -63.79
C THR A 189 -73.28 2.44 -62.44
N GLY A 190 -74.01 1.57 -61.74
CA GLY A 190 -73.42 0.78 -60.66
C GLY A 190 -72.41 -0.19 -61.27
N ALA A 191 -71.12 0.07 -61.08
CA ALA A 191 -70.08 -0.87 -61.45
C ALA A 191 -70.01 -1.96 -60.36
N GLU A 192 -70.34 -3.19 -60.72
CA GLU A 192 -70.07 -4.35 -59.87
C GLU A 192 -68.55 -4.50 -59.71
N CYS A 193 -68.06 -4.31 -58.49
CA CYS A 193 -66.68 -4.57 -58.12
C CYS A 193 -66.44 -6.09 -58.10
N LYS A 194 -66.00 -6.66 -59.23
CA LYS A 194 -65.54 -8.05 -59.28
C LYS A 194 -64.32 -8.21 -58.36
N ARG A 195 -64.44 -9.08 -57.36
CA ARG A 195 -63.31 -9.53 -56.54
C ARG A 195 -62.43 -10.46 -57.38
N ASP A 196 -61.18 -10.08 -57.59
CA ASP A 196 -60.13 -11.04 -57.94
C ASP A 196 -59.85 -11.92 -56.72
N LEU A 197 -60.07 -13.23 -56.86
CA LEU A 197 -59.86 -14.22 -55.80
C LEU A 197 -58.38 -14.54 -55.53
N GLU A 198 -57.46 -14.02 -56.35
CA GLU A 198 -56.04 -14.42 -56.33
C GLU A 198 -55.12 -13.45 -55.58
N ASN A 199 -55.59 -12.25 -55.21
CA ASN A 199 -54.76 -11.23 -54.56
C ASN A 199 -55.16 -10.98 -53.10
N LYS A 200 -54.66 -11.81 -52.18
CA LYS A 200 -55.03 -11.80 -50.74
C LYS A 200 -54.44 -10.64 -49.91
N ARG A 201 -53.76 -9.64 -50.49
CA ARG A 201 -53.00 -8.64 -49.69
C ARG A 201 -53.15 -7.17 -50.06
N GLN A 202 -54.11 -6.76 -50.90
CA GLN A 202 -54.39 -5.33 -51.11
C GLN A 202 -55.83 -4.98 -50.68
N ARG A 203 -55.94 -4.16 -49.63
CA ARG A 203 -57.20 -3.83 -48.92
C ARG A 203 -57.95 -2.59 -49.44
N ALA A 204 -57.66 -2.10 -50.64
CA ALA A 204 -58.37 -0.95 -51.18
C ALA A 204 -58.65 -1.11 -52.67
N CYS A 205 -59.93 -1.25 -53.03
CA CYS A 205 -60.37 -1.08 -54.41
C CYS A 205 -60.12 0.38 -54.81
N MET A 206 -59.49 0.61 -55.97
CA MET A 206 -59.14 1.94 -56.49
C MET A 206 -60.35 2.87 -56.64
N GLN A 207 -61.58 2.34 -56.75
CA GLN A 207 -62.79 3.14 -56.77
C GLN A 207 -63.21 3.64 -55.38
N CYS A 208 -62.97 2.88 -54.30
CA CYS A 208 -63.30 3.30 -52.93
C CYS A 208 -62.39 4.44 -52.44
N VAL A 209 -61.14 4.50 -52.91
CA VAL A 209 -60.21 5.59 -52.57
C VAL A 209 -60.68 6.94 -53.11
N ARG A 210 -61.45 6.96 -54.22
CA ARG A 210 -61.86 8.21 -54.87
C ARG A 210 -63.13 8.85 -54.31
N HIS A 211 -63.99 8.10 -53.59
CA HIS A 211 -65.31 8.61 -53.18
C HIS A 211 -65.52 8.84 -51.68
N LYS A 212 -64.53 8.56 -50.80
CA LYS A 212 -64.61 8.84 -49.34
C LYS A 212 -65.87 8.29 -48.62
N GLU A 213 -66.62 7.37 -49.21
CA GLU A 213 -67.71 6.68 -48.52
C GLU A 213 -67.16 5.45 -47.78
N LYS A 214 -67.51 5.32 -46.50
CA LYS A 214 -67.03 4.26 -45.60
C LYS A 214 -67.67 2.93 -46.01
N CYS A 215 -66.89 1.96 -46.47
CA CYS A 215 -67.36 0.58 -46.57
C CYS A 215 -67.51 -0.01 -45.15
N GLU A 216 -68.74 -0.23 -44.69
CA GLU A 216 -69.02 -1.02 -43.50
C GLU A 216 -68.70 -2.49 -43.79
N TRP A 217 -67.67 -3.03 -43.14
CA TRP A 217 -67.36 -4.45 -43.17
C TRP A 217 -67.97 -5.12 -41.94
N LEU A 218 -68.71 -6.21 -42.18
CA LEU A 218 -69.28 -7.07 -41.15
C LEU A 218 -68.13 -7.86 -40.51
N GLU A 219 -67.77 -7.52 -39.26
CA GLU A 219 -66.74 -8.21 -38.49
C GLU A 219 -67.18 -9.64 -38.17
N VAL A 220 -66.55 -10.62 -38.80
CA VAL A 220 -66.68 -12.03 -38.42
C VAL A 220 -65.82 -12.28 -37.18
N VAL A 221 -66.51 -12.49 -36.07
CA VAL A 221 -66.00 -12.93 -34.77
C VAL A 221 -65.24 -14.26 -34.92
N GLY A 222 -63.94 -14.24 -34.68
CA GLY A 222 -63.14 -15.44 -34.48
C GLY A 222 -63.01 -15.76 -33.00
N SER A 223 -63.76 -16.74 -32.51
CA SER A 223 -63.60 -17.33 -31.18
C SER A 223 -62.32 -18.17 -31.12
N GLY A 224 -61.45 -17.86 -30.17
CA GLY A 224 -60.26 -18.65 -29.83
C GLY A 224 -60.14 -18.76 -28.32
N ASP A 225 -60.48 -19.94 -27.83
CA ASP A 225 -60.79 -20.30 -26.46
C ASP A 225 -59.53 -20.63 -25.61
N MET A 226 -59.67 -20.41 -24.30
CA MET A 226 -59.04 -21.11 -23.17
C MET A 226 -57.51 -21.05 -22.88
N LYS A 227 -57.22 -20.41 -21.75
CA LYS A 227 -56.75 -21.06 -20.49
C LYS A 227 -55.27 -21.45 -20.39
N GLY A 228 -54.52 -20.62 -19.66
CA GLY A 228 -53.21 -20.96 -19.10
C GLY A 228 -52.83 -20.09 -17.91
N LYS A 229 -53.37 -20.40 -16.71
CA LYS A 229 -52.80 -19.97 -15.42
C LYS A 229 -51.49 -20.74 -15.20
N GLY A 230 -50.37 -20.03 -15.08
CA GLY A 230 -49.09 -20.61 -14.67
C GLY A 230 -48.22 -19.52 -14.06
N LYS A 231 -48.18 -19.50 -12.72
CA LYS A 231 -47.57 -18.48 -11.86
C LYS A 231 -46.17 -18.94 -11.43
N VAL A 232 -45.22 -17.98 -11.39
CA VAL A 232 -43.95 -17.95 -10.63
C VAL A 232 -42.84 -18.90 -11.14
N VAL A 233 -41.81 -18.39 -11.82
CA VAL A 233 -40.63 -17.65 -11.33
C VAL A 233 -39.68 -18.52 -10.52
N ALA A 234 -38.57 -18.92 -11.17
CA ALA A 234 -37.17 -18.91 -10.70
C ALA A 234 -36.37 -20.04 -11.36
N THR A 235 -35.97 -19.85 -12.62
CA THR A 235 -34.97 -20.71 -13.27
C THR A 235 -33.63 -20.00 -13.25
N SER A 236 -32.74 -20.51 -12.39
CA SER A 236 -31.31 -20.21 -12.35
C SER A 236 -30.66 -20.45 -13.72
N PRO A 237 -29.90 -19.49 -14.28
CA PRO A 237 -29.11 -19.77 -15.46
C PRO A 237 -27.81 -20.46 -15.03
N ARG A 238 -27.68 -21.73 -15.42
CA ARG A 238 -26.38 -22.41 -15.48
C ARG A 238 -25.51 -21.70 -16.51
N ALA A 239 -24.60 -20.86 -16.04
CA ALA A 239 -23.46 -20.40 -16.82
C ALA A 239 -22.32 -21.42 -16.64
N SER A 240 -22.13 -22.26 -17.65
CA SER A 240 -20.94 -23.10 -17.82
C SER A 240 -19.68 -22.23 -17.82
N GLU A 241 -18.83 -22.45 -16.84
CA GLU A 241 -17.53 -21.80 -16.67
C GLU A 241 -16.57 -22.26 -17.79
N LYS A 242 -16.52 -21.50 -18.88
CA LYS A 242 -15.43 -21.61 -19.87
C LYS A 242 -14.15 -21.09 -19.23
N LYS A 243 -13.30 -21.99 -18.74
CA LYS A 243 -11.89 -21.72 -18.43
C LYS A 243 -11.19 -21.18 -19.67
N LYS A 244 -11.04 -19.86 -19.75
CA LYS A 244 -10.08 -19.23 -20.65
C LYS A 244 -8.69 -19.52 -20.10
N HIS A 245 -7.92 -20.35 -20.81
CA HIS A 245 -6.47 -20.36 -20.65
C HIS A 245 -5.94 -18.96 -20.99
N ILE A 246 -5.62 -18.18 -19.95
CA ILE A 246 -4.80 -17.00 -20.10
C ILE A 246 -3.41 -17.51 -20.50
N LYS A 247 -3.04 -17.26 -21.76
CA LYS A 247 -1.64 -17.32 -22.19
C LYS A 247 -0.85 -16.39 -21.27
N LYS A 248 0.00 -16.98 -20.42
CA LYS A 248 1.03 -16.25 -19.67
C LYS A 248 1.86 -15.46 -20.69
N LEU A 249 1.63 -14.16 -20.75
CA LEU A 249 2.64 -13.24 -21.27
C LEU A 249 3.75 -13.20 -20.23
N ALA A 250 4.93 -13.64 -20.63
CA ALA A 250 6.15 -13.47 -19.88
C ALA A 250 6.46 -11.97 -19.83
N VAL A 251 5.90 -11.27 -18.85
CA VAL A 251 6.44 -9.99 -18.41
C VAL A 251 7.70 -10.37 -17.63
N LYS A 252 8.86 -10.04 -18.23
CA LYS A 252 10.12 -9.94 -17.49
C LYS A 252 9.96 -8.76 -16.51
N VAL A 253 9.33 -9.02 -15.38
CA VAL A 253 9.57 -8.19 -14.19
C VAL A 253 10.94 -8.63 -13.73
N VAL A 254 11.91 -7.75 -13.88
CA VAL A 254 13.18 -7.84 -13.18
C VAL A 254 12.86 -7.46 -11.73
N ASP A 255 12.30 -8.41 -10.99
CA ASP A 255 12.26 -8.34 -9.53
C ASP A 255 13.67 -8.69 -9.08
N SER A 256 14.42 -7.68 -8.65
CA SER A 256 15.68 -7.84 -7.94
C SER A 256 15.44 -8.29 -6.49
N ASP A 257 14.54 -9.25 -6.29
CA ASP A 257 14.39 -9.96 -5.03
C ASP A 257 15.49 -11.02 -4.97
N VAL A 258 16.64 -10.61 -4.42
CA VAL A 258 17.71 -11.51 -3.99
C VAL A 258 17.19 -12.29 -2.77
N LYS A 259 16.35 -13.28 -3.04
CA LYS A 259 15.84 -14.24 -2.06
C LYS A 259 16.95 -15.25 -1.77
N ILE A 260 17.85 -14.91 -0.86
CA ILE A 260 18.87 -15.83 -0.36
C ILE A 260 18.18 -16.88 0.53
N VAL A 261 17.67 -17.93 -0.09
CA VAL A 261 17.21 -19.14 0.62
C VAL A 261 18.42 -20.05 0.81
N VAL A 262 19.19 -19.85 1.89
CA VAL A 262 20.18 -20.84 2.33
C VAL A 262 19.44 -21.88 3.17
N LYS A 263 19.15 -23.02 2.54
CA LYS A 263 18.66 -24.21 3.21
C LYS A 263 19.87 -25.00 3.73
N PRO A 264 20.07 -25.17 5.05
CA PRO A 264 21.18 -25.97 5.55
C PRO A 264 20.84 -27.45 5.33
N SER A 265 21.60 -28.11 4.47
CA SER A 265 21.54 -29.57 4.28
C SER A 265 22.54 -30.22 5.23
N ASP A 266 22.02 -30.91 6.23
CA ASP A 266 22.79 -31.71 7.19
C ASP A 266 23.30 -33.00 6.54
N THR A 267 24.37 -32.91 5.76
CA THR A 267 25.19 -34.07 5.41
C THR A 267 26.66 -33.72 5.40
N SER A 268 27.33 -34.09 6.50
CA SER A 268 28.58 -34.84 6.53
C SER A 268 29.80 -34.33 5.72
N ARG A 269 30.83 -33.99 6.51
CA ARG A 269 32.26 -34.29 6.29
C ARG A 269 33.10 -33.28 5.49
N SER A 270 33.87 -32.51 6.27
CA SER A 270 35.22 -32.02 5.95
C SER A 270 35.37 -31.09 4.74
N GLY A 271 35.12 -29.81 4.95
CA GLY A 271 35.46 -28.74 4.00
C GLY A 271 35.06 -27.34 4.48
N SER A 272 35.21 -27.02 5.77
CA SER A 272 34.64 -25.80 6.38
C SER A 272 35.38 -24.49 6.05
N GLY A 273 36.46 -24.52 5.28
CA GLY A 273 37.16 -23.30 4.85
C GLY A 273 36.43 -22.54 3.75
N HIS A 274 35.74 -23.24 2.85
CA HIS A 274 35.19 -22.61 1.65
C HIS A 274 33.85 -21.90 1.91
N ALA A 275 33.04 -22.43 2.82
CA ALA A 275 31.76 -21.82 3.22
C ALA A 275 31.95 -20.49 3.97
N LEU A 276 33.02 -20.35 4.77
CA LEU A 276 33.33 -19.12 5.48
C LEU A 276 33.78 -18.00 4.51
N LEU A 277 34.64 -18.35 3.53
CA LEU A 277 35.05 -17.43 2.47
C LEU A 277 33.85 -16.95 1.64
N GLN A 278 32.98 -17.87 1.24
CA GLN A 278 31.79 -17.53 0.48
C GLN A 278 30.81 -16.63 1.27
N HIS A 279 30.72 -16.81 2.60
CA HIS A 279 29.93 -15.95 3.46
C HIS A 279 30.56 -14.55 3.62
N MET A 280 31.89 -14.46 3.70
CA MET A 280 32.62 -13.18 3.74
C MET A 280 32.45 -12.42 2.41
N ASP A 281 32.54 -13.09 1.27
CA ASP A 281 32.33 -12.48 -0.05
C ASP A 281 30.91 -11.91 -0.19
N CYS A 282 29.90 -12.65 0.31
CA CYS A 282 28.51 -12.15 0.35
C CYS A 282 28.34 -10.93 1.27
N LEU A 283 29.04 -10.89 2.42
CA LEU A 283 29.03 -9.74 3.32
C LEU A 283 29.71 -8.51 2.71
N ILE A 284 30.85 -8.70 2.04
CA ILE A 284 31.57 -7.61 1.36
C ILE A 284 30.67 -6.99 0.28
N LEU A 285 30.05 -7.82 -0.56
CA LEU A 285 29.10 -7.34 -1.59
C LEU A 285 27.89 -6.62 -0.98
N ALA A 286 27.37 -7.08 0.16
CA ALA A 286 26.25 -6.42 0.82
C ALA A 286 26.65 -5.05 1.39
N VAL A 287 27.85 -4.92 1.97
CA VAL A 287 28.38 -3.65 2.50
C VAL A 287 28.68 -2.66 1.37
N GLU A 288 29.25 -3.12 0.25
CA GLU A 288 29.51 -2.28 -0.92
C GLU A 288 28.19 -1.73 -1.51
N ASN A 289 27.18 -2.59 -1.69
CA ASN A 289 25.86 -2.16 -2.17
C ASN A 289 25.17 -1.17 -1.20
N LEU A 290 25.35 -1.36 0.11
CA LEU A 290 24.79 -0.44 1.11
C LEU A 290 25.50 0.92 1.07
N ALA A 291 26.83 0.94 0.95
CA ALA A 291 27.62 2.17 0.84
C ALA A 291 27.27 2.94 -0.45
N GLU A 292 27.08 2.23 -1.56
CA GLU A 292 26.65 2.81 -2.83
C GLU A 292 25.24 3.40 -2.73
N ALA A 293 24.29 2.68 -2.13
CA ALA A 293 22.93 3.19 -1.89
C ALA A 293 22.91 4.42 -0.97
N GLN A 294 23.74 4.45 0.07
CA GLN A 294 23.92 5.61 0.94
C GLN A 294 24.52 6.80 0.20
N TRP A 295 25.49 6.56 -0.70
CA TRP A 295 26.08 7.61 -1.54
C TRP A 295 25.06 8.21 -2.51
N TYR A 296 24.22 7.38 -3.15
CA TYR A 296 23.11 7.85 -3.98
C TYR A 296 22.10 8.67 -3.18
N THR A 297 21.75 8.24 -1.97
CA THR A 297 20.83 8.97 -1.10
C THR A 297 21.42 10.32 -0.67
N ALA A 298 22.69 10.36 -0.26
CA ALA A 298 23.37 11.61 0.11
C ALA A 298 23.50 12.57 -1.08
N SER A 299 23.78 12.04 -2.27
CA SER A 299 23.83 12.80 -3.52
C SER A 299 22.47 13.43 -3.87
N VAL A 300 21.38 12.66 -3.76
CA VAL A 300 20.01 13.14 -3.99
C VAL A 300 19.62 14.21 -2.96
N CYS A 301 19.96 14.02 -1.69
CA CYS A 301 19.73 15.03 -0.65
C CYS A 301 20.53 16.33 -0.89
N THR A 302 21.75 16.22 -1.43
CA THR A 302 22.59 17.38 -1.76
C THR A 302 22.06 18.11 -3.00
N ALA A 303 21.66 17.37 -4.04
CA ALA A 303 21.01 17.93 -5.22
C ALA A 303 19.66 18.58 -4.89
N SER A 304 18.88 18.00 -3.99
CA SER A 304 17.62 18.56 -3.50
C SER A 304 17.84 19.85 -2.69
N ARG A 305 18.86 19.91 -1.82
CA ARG A 305 19.23 21.17 -1.13
C ARG A 305 19.66 22.26 -2.10
N MET A 306 20.41 21.92 -3.15
CA MET A 306 20.78 22.89 -4.18
C MET A 306 19.57 23.37 -4.97
N ALA A 307 18.64 22.48 -5.33
CA ALA A 307 17.39 22.83 -6.02
C ALA A 307 16.46 23.74 -5.18
N VAL A 308 16.34 23.47 -3.87
CA VAL A 308 15.57 24.31 -2.94
C VAL A 308 16.27 25.65 -2.71
N GLY A 309 17.60 25.67 -2.62
CA GLY A 309 18.37 26.91 -2.54
C GLY A 309 18.20 27.79 -3.78
N THR A 310 18.23 27.22 -4.99
CA THR A 310 17.99 27.96 -6.24
C THR A 310 16.55 28.45 -6.39
N LEU A 311 15.55 27.70 -5.92
CA LEU A 311 14.15 28.15 -5.97
C LEU A 311 13.88 29.30 -4.98
N VAL A 312 14.51 29.27 -3.79
CA VAL A 312 14.40 30.36 -2.82
C VAL A 312 15.10 31.64 -3.32
N ASP A 313 16.19 31.51 -4.08
CA ASP A 313 16.90 32.65 -4.67
C ASP A 313 16.17 33.23 -5.91
N GLU A 314 15.56 32.38 -6.76
CA GLU A 314 14.69 32.83 -7.86
C GLU A 314 13.41 33.52 -7.36
N CYS A 315 12.84 33.07 -6.22
CA CYS A 315 11.70 33.74 -5.59
C CYS A 315 12.05 35.13 -5.01
N ASN A 316 13.32 35.38 -4.66
CA ASN A 316 13.77 36.70 -4.20
C ASN A 316 14.23 37.63 -5.35
N PHE A 317 14.57 37.09 -6.53
CA PHE A 317 15.01 37.86 -7.68
C PHE A 317 13.87 38.36 -8.58
N LEU A 318 12.68 37.76 -8.50
CA LEU A 318 11.47 38.28 -9.14
C LEU A 318 10.82 39.32 -8.22
N GLY A 319 11.48 40.48 -8.12
CA GLY A 319 10.93 41.68 -7.51
C GLY A 319 9.57 42.01 -8.11
N PHE A 320 8.52 41.76 -7.33
CA PHE A 320 7.19 42.31 -7.55
C PHE A 320 7.23 43.79 -7.15
N GLU A 321 7.87 44.58 -7.99
CA GLU A 321 7.82 46.04 -7.94
C GLU A 321 6.54 46.49 -8.65
N GLY A 322 5.47 46.68 -7.86
CA GLY A 322 4.33 47.47 -8.30
C GLY A 322 2.95 46.85 -8.11
N VAL A 323 2.41 46.91 -6.88
CA VAL A 323 1.01 47.29 -6.64
C VAL A 323 0.98 48.09 -5.34
N GLY A 324 0.54 49.35 -5.40
CA GLY A 324 0.48 50.27 -4.27
C GLY A 324 -0.62 49.92 -3.26
N PRO A 325 -0.64 50.60 -2.10
CA PRO A 325 -1.62 50.35 -1.05
C PRO A 325 -2.96 50.95 -1.50
N GLY A 326 -3.86 50.09 -1.97
CA GLY A 326 -5.24 50.41 -2.29
C GLY A 326 -6.15 49.79 -1.23
N GLU A 327 -6.77 50.68 -0.47
CA GLU A 327 -7.97 50.60 0.39
C GLU A 327 -8.67 49.23 0.57
N GLU A 328 -8.83 48.92 1.86
CA GLU A 328 -10.06 48.40 2.49
C GLU A 328 -10.75 47.21 1.81
N ASP A 329 -10.50 46.00 2.32
CA ASP A 329 -11.54 44.98 2.36
C ASP A 329 -11.47 44.20 3.69
N GLU A 330 -12.67 43.89 4.16
CA GLU A 330 -13.03 43.53 5.53
C GLU A 330 -12.33 42.27 6.08
N GLU A 331 -12.18 42.33 7.39
CA GLU A 331 -11.74 41.30 8.32
C GLU A 331 -12.35 39.92 8.06
N GLU A 332 -11.51 38.92 7.82
CA GLU A 332 -11.81 37.54 8.22
C GLU A 332 -10.68 37.11 9.17
N GLU A 333 -10.94 37.29 10.47
CA GLU A 333 -10.12 36.79 11.59
C GLU A 333 -9.96 35.27 11.45
N THR A 334 -8.89 34.85 10.78
CA THR A 334 -8.33 33.53 11.00
C THR A 334 -7.39 33.65 12.18
N ASP A 335 -7.82 33.12 13.32
CA ASP A 335 -7.02 32.85 14.51
C ASP A 335 -5.80 32.00 14.13
N THR A 336 -4.78 32.65 13.57
CA THR A 336 -3.43 32.12 13.54
C THR A 336 -2.91 32.33 14.96
N GLU A 337 -3.22 31.34 15.80
CA GLU A 337 -2.66 31.16 17.12
C GLU A 337 -1.14 31.36 17.01
N ALA A 338 -0.69 32.55 17.39
CA ALA A 338 0.71 32.93 17.32
C ALA A 338 1.43 32.05 18.33
N VAL A 339 1.97 30.93 17.84
CA VAL A 339 2.75 29.99 18.64
C VAL A 339 3.93 30.80 19.17
N ASP A 340 3.90 31.06 20.47
CA ASP A 340 4.94 31.80 21.16
C ASP A 340 6.26 31.01 21.04
N GLN A 341 7.10 31.47 20.11
CA GLN A 341 8.39 30.86 19.80
C GLN A 341 9.24 30.70 21.06
N GLU A 342 9.07 31.60 22.04
CA GLU A 342 9.77 31.57 23.33
C GLU A 342 9.29 30.39 24.20
N ALA A 343 8.00 30.04 24.15
CA ALA A 343 7.45 28.89 24.85
C ALA A 343 7.98 27.57 24.27
N VAL A 344 8.12 27.49 22.95
CA VAL A 344 8.68 26.31 22.26
C VAL A 344 10.17 26.14 22.61
N GLU A 345 10.94 27.23 22.63
CA GLU A 345 12.35 27.17 23.03
C GLU A 345 12.51 26.76 24.50
N GLN A 346 11.64 27.22 25.40
CA GLN A 346 11.63 26.78 26.80
C GLN A 346 11.31 25.28 26.96
N GLU A 347 10.36 24.74 26.21
CA GLU A 347 10.07 23.30 26.24
C GLU A 347 11.26 22.47 25.74
N VAL A 348 11.93 22.90 24.68
CA VAL A 348 13.11 22.21 24.14
C VAL A 348 14.26 22.23 25.14
N VAL A 349 14.46 23.34 25.87
CA VAL A 349 15.46 23.43 26.94
C VAL A 349 15.10 22.50 28.11
N LYS A 350 13.81 22.43 28.48
CA LYS A 350 13.33 21.53 29.53
C LYS A 350 13.52 20.06 29.18
N LEU A 351 13.15 19.65 27.96
CA LEU A 351 13.36 18.30 27.44
C LEU A 351 14.85 17.92 27.35
N ARG A 352 15.72 18.85 26.94
CA ARG A 352 17.17 18.61 26.95
C ARG A 352 17.71 18.39 28.36
N LYS A 353 17.16 19.09 29.36
CA LYS A 353 17.58 18.93 30.75
C LYS A 353 17.13 17.59 31.34
N GLU A 354 15.93 17.14 30.98
CA GLU A 354 15.38 15.84 31.40
C GLU A 354 16.13 14.64 30.77
N ILE A 355 16.62 14.79 29.54
CA ILE A 355 17.41 13.74 28.86
C ILE A 355 18.86 13.68 29.36
N LEU A 356 19.41 14.81 29.81
CA LEU A 356 20.82 14.90 30.23
C LEU A 356 21.04 14.73 31.74
N GLU A 357 19.99 14.75 32.56
CA GLU A 357 20.11 14.37 33.97
C GLU A 357 20.01 12.84 34.11
N PRO A 358 21.09 12.15 34.53
CA PRO A 358 21.04 10.73 34.79
C PRO A 358 20.04 10.49 35.93
N TRP A 359 19.08 9.59 35.71
CA TRP A 359 18.22 9.08 36.77
C TRP A 359 19.08 8.64 37.96
N PRO A 360 18.75 9.07 39.20
CA PRO A 360 19.46 8.59 40.37
C PRO A 360 19.28 7.07 40.43
N LEU A 361 20.40 6.35 40.33
CA LEU A 361 20.45 4.92 40.55
C LEU A 361 20.19 4.69 42.04
N ASP A 362 18.96 4.28 42.35
CA ASP A 362 18.55 3.73 43.64
C ASP A 362 19.24 2.37 43.84
N ASP A 363 20.54 2.39 44.13
CA ASP A 363 21.31 1.24 44.64
C ASP A 363 21.75 1.54 46.08
N GLU A 364 20.79 1.56 47.00
CA GLU A 364 21.06 1.39 48.43
C GLU A 364 19.87 0.66 49.11
N MET A 365 19.83 -0.68 48.99
CA MET A 365 19.22 -1.60 49.96
C MET A 365 19.77 -3.01 49.85
#